data_AF-A0A174FJF8-F1
#
_entry.id   AF-A0A174FJF8-F1
#
_cell.length_a   1.000
_cell.length_b   1.000
_cell.length_c   1.000
_cell.angle_alpha   90.00
_cell.angle_beta   90.00
_cell.angle_gamma   90.00
#
_symmetry.space_group_name_H-M   'P 1'
#
loop_
_entity.id
_entity.type
_entity.pdbx_description
1 polymer ?
#
loop_
_entity_poly.entity_id
_entity_poly.type
_entity_poly.pdbx_seq_one_letter_code
_entity_poly.pdbx_strand_id
1 'polypeptide(L)' 'MTNEQLKIIGHRVRIISKSSSHKGEYGIVTGTTKNREWLKVRLSNSTIKVAFSSVMQIN' A
#
# COMPACT_ATOMS: atom_id res chain seq x y z
N MET A 1 -4.32 16.69 -3.06
CA MET A 1 -3.35 15.58 -2.98
C MET A 1 -2.59 15.79 -1.69
N THR A 2 -2.54 14.82 -0.78
CA THR A 2 -1.59 14.92 0.34
C THR A 2 -0.24 14.41 -0.18
N ASN A 3 0.79 15.25 -0.14
CA ASN A 3 2.11 14.95 -0.69
C ASN A 3 2.72 13.63 -0.15
N GLU A 4 2.25 13.16 1.01
CA GLU A 4 2.67 11.92 1.65
C GLU A 4 2.33 10.66 0.85
N GLN A 5 1.16 10.62 0.19
CA GLN A 5 0.75 9.44 -0.60
C GLN A 5 1.52 9.31 -1.91
N LEU A 6 2.06 10.42 -2.43
CA LEU A 6 2.95 10.40 -3.57
C LEU A 6 4.36 10.00 -3.15
N LYS A 7 4.80 10.41 -1.94
CA LYS A 7 6.11 10.05 -1.39
C LYS A 7 6.28 8.56 -1.12
N ILE A 8 5.20 7.84 -0.79
CA ILE A 8 5.29 6.39 -0.51
C ILE A 8 5.38 5.54 -1.80
N ILE A 9 5.13 6.11 -2.99
CA ILE A 9 5.25 5.35 -4.25
C ILE A 9 6.70 4.93 -4.45
N GLY A 10 6.92 3.65 -4.73
CA GLY A 10 8.24 3.02 -4.83
C GLY A 10 8.77 2.45 -3.50
N HIS A 11 8.16 2.80 -2.36
CA HIS A 11 8.57 2.26 -1.07
C HIS A 11 8.00 0.87 -0.80
N ARG A 12 8.77 0.09 -0.04
CA ARG A 12 8.31 -1.17 0.53
C ARG A 12 7.39 -0.89 1.71
N VAL A 13 6.26 -1.59 1.76
CA VAL A 13 5.25 -1.45 2.80
C VAL A 13 4.88 -2.81 3.35
N ARG A 14 4.44 -2.83 4.60
CA ARG A 14 3.80 -3.98 5.23
C ARG A 14 2.32 -3.70 5.40
N ILE A 15 1.49 -4.69 5.08
CA ILE A 15 0.04 -4.58 5.27
C ILE A 15 -0.29 -4.82 6.74
N ILE A 16 -0.90 -3.84 7.38
CA ILE A 16 -1.21 -3.86 8.82
C ILE A 16 -2.72 -4.00 9.10
N SER A 17 -3.56 -3.84 8.08
CA SER A 17 -5.02 -3.95 8.24
C SER A 17 -5.44 -5.29 8.81
N LYS A 18 -6.22 -5.25 9.90
CA LYS A 18 -6.69 -6.45 10.60
C LYS A 18 -7.67 -7.27 9.77
N SER A 19 -8.44 -6.63 8.89
CA SER A 19 -9.45 -7.28 8.05
C SER A 19 -8.92 -7.75 6.69
N SER A 20 -7.66 -7.45 6.36
CA SER A 20 -7.06 -7.88 5.10
C SER A 20 -6.59 -9.32 5.19
N SER A 21 -6.89 -10.12 4.17
CA SER A 21 -6.31 -11.46 3.96
C SER A 21 -4.80 -11.44 3.76
N HIS A 22 -4.24 -10.28 3.43
CA HIS A 22 -2.81 -10.07 3.17
C HIS A 22 -2.09 -9.44 4.38
N LYS A 23 -2.71 -9.45 5.56
CA LYS A 23 -2.12 -8.87 6.78
C LYS A 23 -0.77 -9.51 7.07
N GLY A 24 0.24 -8.68 7.30
CA GLY A 24 1.60 -9.09 7.58
C GLY A 24 2.46 -9.30 6.34
N GLU A 25 1.85 -9.37 5.15
CA GLU A 25 2.59 -9.44 3.89
C GLU A 25 3.28 -8.11 3.58
N TYR A 26 4.32 -8.21 2.76
CA TYR A 26 5.11 -7.10 2.28
C TYR A 26 4.90 -6.90 0.79
N GLY A 27 4.87 -5.64 0.37
CA GLY A 27 4.77 -5.29 -1.03
C GLY A 27 5.41 -3.95 -1.34
N ILE A 28 5.41 -3.58 -2.61
CA ILE A 28 5.89 -2.29 -3.09
C ILE A 28 4.70 -1.47 -3.56
N VAL A 29 4.62 -0.22 -3.12
CA VAL A 29 3.58 0.69 -3.63
C VAL A 29 3.94 1.08 -5.06
N THR A 30 3.10 0.71 -6.00
CA THR A 30 3.28 1.02 -7.43
C THR A 30 2.51 2.26 -7.87
N GLY A 31 1.59 2.75 -7.04
CA GLY A 31 0.84 3.97 -7.28
C GLY A 31 -0.40 4.09 -6.41
N THR A 32 -1.26 5.04 -6.75
CA THR A 32 -2.57 5.27 -6.10
C THR A 32 -3.71 4.91 -7.05
N THR A 33 -4.92 4.76 -6.54
CA THR A 33 -6.13 4.62 -7.38
C THR A 33 -6.80 5.97 -7.63
N LYS A 34 -7.86 6.00 -8.46
CA LYS A 34 -8.68 7.21 -8.66
C LYS A 34 -9.26 7.71 -7.33
N ASN A 35 -9.65 6.79 -6.45
CA ASN A 35 -9.89 7.09 -5.05
C ASN A 35 -8.53 7.14 -4.33
N ARG A 36 -8.10 8.36 -4.01
CA ARG A 36 -6.76 8.66 -3.48
C ARG A 36 -6.53 8.05 -2.09
N GLU A 37 -7.56 7.54 -1.42
CA GLU A 37 -7.40 6.79 -0.16
C GLU A 37 -6.77 5.42 -0.36
N TRP A 38 -6.75 4.90 -1.60
CA TRP A 38 -6.30 3.55 -1.91
C TRP A 38 -4.99 3.56 -2.69
N LEU A 39 -4.06 2.72 -2.24
CA LEU A 39 -2.78 2.40 -2.86
C LEU A 39 -2.89 1.14 -3.70
N LYS A 40 -2.12 1.08 -4.79
CA LYS A 40 -1.83 -0.14 -5.53
C LYS A 40 -0.53 -0.73 -4.98
N VAL A 41 -0.61 -1.89 -4.34
CA VAL A 41 0.54 -2.57 -3.76
C VAL A 41 0.80 -3.85 -4.54
N ARG A 42 2.01 -3.96 -5.09
CA ARG A 42 2.49 -5.19 -5.73
C ARG A 42 3.10 -6.08 -4.65
N LEU A 43 2.43 -7.20 -4.40
CA LEU A 43 2.92 -8.33 -3.61
C LEU A 43 3.74 -9.26 -4.52
N SER A 44 4.30 -10.32 -3.95
CA SER A 44 5.14 -11.27 -4.70
C SER A 44 4.43 -11.85 -5.93
N ASN A 45 3.14 -12.20 -5.80
CA ASN A 45 2.39 -12.93 -6.84
C ASN A 45 1.17 -12.17 -7.37
N SER A 46 0.86 -10.99 -6.84
CA SER A 46 -0.37 -10.26 -7.18
C SER A 46 -0.22 -8.76 -6.97
N THR A 47 -1.15 -7.99 -7.52
CA THR A 47 -1.29 -6.56 -7.20
C THR A 47 -2.64 -6.36 -6.54
N ILE A 48 -2.62 -5.80 -5.33
CA ILE A 48 -3.83 -5.53 -4.56
C ILE A 48 -4.06 -4.03 -4.41
N LYS A 49 -5.28 -3.68 -4.00
CA LYS A 49 -5.64 -2.33 -3.60
C LYS A 49 -5.85 -2.34 -2.09
N VAL A 50 -5.16 -1.45 -1.38
CA VAL A 50 -5.28 -1.31 0.08
C VAL A 50 -5.36 0.15 0.46
N ALA A 51 -6.10 0.47 1.51
CA ALA A 51 -6.17 1.84 2.01
C ALA A 51 -4.78 2.30 2.50
N PHE A 52 -4.48 3.58 2.34
CA PHE A 52 -3.22 4.16 2.84
C PHE A 52 -3.06 3.95 4.35
N SER A 53 -4.14 4.06 5.13
CA SER A 53 -4.17 3.79 6.57
C SER A 53 -3.95 2.31 6.94
N SER A 54 -3.98 1.41 5.95
CA SER A 54 -3.85 -0.04 6.12
C SER A 54 -2.45 -0.55 5.87
N VAL A 55 -1.49 0.34 5.60
CA VAL A 55 -0.09 -0.02 5.34
C VAL A 55 0.86 0.77 6.23
N MET A 56 2.02 0.17 6.51
CA MET A 56 3.13 0.81 7.20
C MET A 56 4.34 0.83 6.26
N GLN A 57 4.91 2.01 6.04
CA GLN A 57 6.15 2.15 5.27
C GLN A 57 7.32 1.54 6.05
N ILE A 58 8.18 0.82 5.33
CA ILE A 58 9.42 0.27 5.87
C ILE A 58 10.54 0.87 5.03
N ASN A 59 11.43 1.62 5.69
CA ASN A 59 12.67 2.12 5.08
C ASN A 59 13.72 1.01 5.01
#